data_AF-A0A1H6LRS3-F1
#
_entry.id   AF-A0A1H6LRS3-F1
#
_cell.length_a   1.000
_cell.length_b   1.000
_cell.length_c   1.000
_cell.angle_alpha   90.00
_cell.angle_beta   90.00
_cell.angle_gamma   90.00
#
_symmetry.space_group_name_H-M   'P 1'
#
loop_
_entity.id
_entity.type
_entity.pdbx_description
1 polymer ?
#
loop_
_entity_poly.entity_id
_entity_poly.type
_entity_poly.pdbx_seq_one_letter_code
_entity_poly.pdbx_strand_id
1 'polypeptide(L)'
;MSLENADTEPPRRGSPRLKPELVEKIERELKNWSLPKITWDRVVSRVEVVARRRFSRQALEANDIIHRAYAEAKQKLRKGMPLARRPPMPERLARLQSENERLRQENEIHLEMFVTWLYNAQSYGLRVENLEAELLPAGPDRSDIKERVLQARERQRQKRLQYQQQRLERRSNSSRASSHR
;
A
#
# COMPACT_ATOMS: atom_id res chain seq x y z
N MET A 1 79.95 6.46 17.47
CA MET A 1 79.29 7.29 16.44
C MET A 1 78.77 6.38 15.36
N SER A 2 77.63 6.76 14.75
CA SER A 2 76.93 6.12 13.62
C SER A 2 75.75 5.21 13.97
N LEU A 3 74.71 5.87 14.49
CA LEU A 3 73.31 5.92 14.01
C LEU A 3 72.74 4.69 13.27
N GLU A 4 71.95 3.95 14.05
CA GLU A 4 70.60 3.44 13.80
C GLU A 4 69.90 4.00 12.53
N ASN A 5 69.70 3.16 11.52
CA ASN A 5 68.78 3.42 10.42
C ASN A 5 67.44 2.75 10.75
N ALA A 6 66.50 3.55 11.25
CA ALA A 6 65.10 3.19 11.37
C ALA A 6 64.46 3.24 9.98
N ASP A 7 64.08 2.07 9.46
CA ASP A 7 63.14 1.93 8.34
C ASP A 7 61.81 2.62 8.71
N THR A 8 61.70 3.89 8.35
CA THR A 8 60.50 4.69 8.56
C THR A 8 59.65 4.55 7.30
N GLU A 9 58.78 3.55 7.30
CA GLU A 9 57.72 3.39 6.30
C GLU A 9 56.93 4.71 6.20
N PRO A 10 56.81 5.35 5.02
CA PRO A 10 56.15 6.64 4.91
C PRO A 10 54.65 6.49 5.23
N PRO A 11 54.04 7.42 5.98
CA PRO A 11 52.63 7.34 6.32
C PRO A 11 51.80 7.32 5.03
N ARG A 12 50.98 6.26 4.87
CA ARG A 12 50.03 6.12 3.76
C ARG A 12 49.21 7.41 3.68
N ARG A 13 49.41 8.19 2.60
CA ARG A 13 48.76 9.49 2.39
C ARG A 13 47.24 9.32 2.47
N GLY A 14 46.68 9.61 3.64
CA GLY A 14 45.25 9.67 3.85
C GLY A 14 44.64 10.63 2.83
N SER A 15 43.59 10.18 2.13
CA SER A 15 42.84 10.98 1.17
C SER A 15 42.58 12.38 1.73
N PRO A 16 42.77 13.45 0.92
CA PRO A 16 42.63 14.82 1.40
C PRO A 16 41.31 15.00 2.13
N ARG A 17 41.36 15.32 3.43
CA ARG A 17 40.16 15.45 4.27
C ARG A 17 39.24 16.49 3.63
N LEU A 18 38.05 16.05 3.23
CA LEU A 18 36.97 16.96 2.81
C LEU A 18 36.62 17.82 4.03
N LYS A 19 36.91 19.12 3.94
CA LYS A 19 36.54 20.07 4.99
C LYS A 19 35.01 20.10 5.14
N PRO A 20 34.46 20.23 6.35
CA PRO A 20 33.01 20.21 6.58
C PRO A 20 32.26 21.30 5.78
N GLU A 21 32.83 22.50 5.68
CA GLU A 21 32.29 23.61 4.86
C GLU A 21 32.15 23.22 3.38
N LEU A 22 33.11 22.44 2.87
CA LEU A 22 33.09 21.99 1.49
C LEU A 22 32.04 20.89 1.28
N VAL A 23 31.87 20.00 2.26
CA VAL A 23 30.83 18.96 2.24
C VAL A 23 29.44 19.59 2.15
N GLU A 24 29.16 20.60 2.98
CA GLU A 24 27.89 21.32 2.97
C GLU A 24 27.63 22.03 1.63
N LYS A 25 28.68 22.67 1.07
CA LYS A 25 28.60 23.32 -0.24
C LYS A 25 28.28 22.30 -1.35
N ILE A 26 28.90 21.12 -1.32
CA ILE A 26 28.65 20.03 -2.27
C ILE A 26 27.23 19.47 -2.10
N GLU A 27 26.78 19.26 -0.86
CA GLU A 27 25.42 18.80 -0.56
C GLU A 27 24.37 19.76 -1.13
N ARG A 28 24.54 21.06 -0.94
CA ARG A 28 23.63 22.08 -1.47
C ARG A 28 23.58 22.08 -2.99
N GLU A 29 24.72 21.95 -3.66
CA GLU A 29 24.78 21.82 -5.12
C GLU A 29 24.07 20.55 -5.62
N LEU A 30 24.21 19.43 -4.90
CA LEU A 30 23.51 18.18 -5.23
C LEU A 30 22.00 18.29 -5.00
N LYS A 31 21.56 18.99 -3.94
CA LYS A 31 20.13 19.24 -3.68
C LYS A 31 19.47 20.09 -4.76
N ASN A 32 20.23 21.03 -5.34
CA ASN A 32 19.79 21.96 -6.39
C ASN A 32 20.23 21.51 -7.80
N TRP A 33 20.40 20.21 -8.01
CA TRP A 33 20.91 19.67 -9.27
C TRP A 33 20.00 19.99 -10.46
N SER A 34 20.51 20.77 -11.40
CA SER A 34 19.74 21.26 -12.56
C SER A 34 19.93 20.44 -13.84
N LEU A 35 20.91 19.54 -13.90
CA LEU A 35 21.19 18.76 -15.11
C LEU A 35 20.27 17.54 -15.24
N PRO A 36 19.86 17.17 -16.47
CA PRO A 36 18.88 16.10 -16.73
C PRO A 36 19.40 14.69 -16.42
N LYS A 37 20.69 14.52 -16.14
CA LYS A 37 21.31 13.25 -15.76
C LYS A 37 22.35 13.50 -14.68
N ILE A 38 22.28 12.71 -13.61
CA ILE A 38 23.25 12.69 -12.51
C ILE A 38 24.10 11.42 -12.60
N THR A 39 25.40 11.58 -12.79
CA THR A 39 26.41 10.50 -12.75
C THR A 39 27.57 10.96 -11.89
N TRP A 40 28.32 10.02 -11.31
CA TRP A 40 29.47 10.35 -10.48
C TRP A 40 30.50 11.20 -11.22
N ASP A 41 30.73 10.97 -12.50
CA ASP A 41 31.65 11.79 -13.30
C ASP A 41 31.20 13.25 -13.37
N ARG A 42 29.89 13.49 -13.57
CA ARG A 42 29.32 14.84 -13.60
C ARG A 42 29.39 15.51 -12.24
N VAL A 43 29.18 14.74 -11.17
CA VAL A 43 29.34 15.23 -9.80
C VAL A 43 30.78 15.64 -9.56
N VAL A 44 31.75 14.80 -9.93
CA VAL A 44 33.19 15.13 -9.82
C VAL A 44 33.52 16.40 -10.60
N SER A 45 33.07 16.54 -11.85
CA SER A 45 33.29 17.75 -12.65
C SER A 45 32.66 19.00 -12.03
N ARG A 46 31.45 18.88 -11.46
CA ARG A 46 30.77 20.01 -10.82
C ARG A 46 31.46 20.40 -9.50
N VAL A 47 31.85 19.41 -8.71
CA VAL A 47 32.59 19.61 -7.47
C VAL A 47 33.95 20.24 -7.75
N GLU A 48 34.62 19.87 -8.85
CA GLU A 48 35.89 20.48 -9.26
C GLU A 48 35.77 22.00 -9.48
N VAL A 49 34.69 22.45 -10.11
CA VAL A 49 34.39 23.88 -10.29
C VAL A 49 34.12 24.57 -8.94
N VAL A 50 33.37 23.91 -8.06
CA VAL A 50 32.92 24.47 -6.76
C VAL A 50 34.04 24.52 -5.72
N ALA A 51 34.93 23.53 -5.75
CA ALA A 51 36.03 23.32 -4.81
C ALA A 51 37.38 23.82 -5.35
N ARG A 52 37.45 24.20 -6.64
CA ARG A 52 38.70 24.52 -7.37
C ARG A 52 39.76 23.43 -7.29
N ARG A 53 39.34 22.19 -7.02
CA ARG A 53 40.19 21.01 -6.85
C ARG A 53 39.42 19.78 -7.26
N ARG A 54 40.09 18.89 -7.99
CA ARG A 54 39.52 17.60 -8.36
C ARG A 54 39.61 16.61 -7.20
N PHE A 55 38.48 15.99 -6.86
CA PHE A 55 38.39 14.88 -5.92
C PHE A 55 38.11 13.58 -6.68
N SER A 56 38.58 12.45 -6.13
CA SER A 56 38.21 11.15 -6.67
C SER A 56 36.76 10.83 -6.31
N ARG A 57 36.07 10.07 -7.16
CA ARG A 57 34.74 9.54 -6.85
C ARG A 57 34.73 8.82 -5.50
N GLN A 58 35.72 7.96 -5.25
CA GLN A 58 35.84 7.20 -4.02
C GLN A 58 35.89 8.10 -2.77
N ALA A 59 36.60 9.24 -2.85
CA ALA A 59 36.65 10.19 -1.74
C ALA A 59 35.29 10.89 -1.49
N LEU A 60 34.54 11.19 -2.55
CA LEU A 60 33.19 11.79 -2.43
C LEU A 60 32.15 10.77 -1.96
N GLU A 61 32.24 9.53 -2.43
CA GLU A 61 31.32 8.44 -2.10
C GLU A 61 31.54 7.91 -0.67
N ALA A 62 32.77 7.96 -0.16
CA ALA A 62 33.08 7.59 1.23
C ALA A 62 32.54 8.56 2.27
N ASN A 63 32.03 9.73 1.86
CA ASN A 63 31.37 10.67 2.76
C ASN A 63 29.85 10.43 2.77
N ASP A 64 29.30 10.02 3.92
CA ASP A 64 27.89 9.67 4.05
C ASP A 64 26.92 10.80 3.66
N ILE A 65 27.28 12.06 3.95
CA ILE A 65 26.42 13.22 3.65
C ILE A 65 26.33 13.40 2.14
N ILE A 66 27.47 13.37 1.45
CA ILE A 66 27.53 13.50 -0.01
C ILE A 66 26.85 12.30 -0.68
N HIS A 67 27.05 11.09 -0.16
CA HIS A 67 26.42 9.89 -0.67
C HIS A 67 24.88 9.96 -0.58
N ARG A 68 24.35 10.36 0.57
CA ARG A 68 22.90 10.55 0.77
C ARG A 68 22.35 11.65 -0.15
N ALA A 69 23.03 12.79 -0.23
CA ALA A 69 22.64 13.88 -1.12
C ALA A 69 22.61 13.46 -2.60
N TYR A 70 23.58 12.65 -3.04
CA TYR A 70 23.60 12.07 -4.38
C TYR A 70 22.42 11.12 -4.61
N ALA A 71 22.13 10.23 -3.65
CA ALA A 71 21.00 9.30 -3.73
C ALA A 71 19.66 10.06 -3.82
N GLU A 72 19.47 11.10 -3.00
CA GLU A 72 18.30 11.96 -3.02
C GLU A 72 18.17 12.71 -4.35
N ALA A 73 19.24 13.31 -4.85
CA ALA A 73 19.25 14.01 -6.15
C ALA A 73 18.91 13.04 -7.31
N LYS A 74 19.44 11.82 -7.27
CA LYS A 74 19.13 10.75 -8.23
C LYS A 74 17.67 10.31 -8.13
N GLN A 75 17.12 10.24 -6.93
CA GLN A 75 15.71 9.91 -6.73
C GLN A 75 14.79 11.05 -7.20
N LYS A 76 15.11 12.30 -6.89
CA LYS A 76 14.42 13.50 -7.39
C LYS A 76 14.42 13.52 -8.91
N LEU A 77 15.56 13.23 -9.53
CA LEU A 77 15.67 13.16 -10.99
C LEU A 77 14.87 11.99 -11.56
N ARG A 78 14.81 10.83 -10.89
CA ARG A 78 13.91 9.73 -11.29
C ARG A 78 12.44 10.09 -11.15
N LYS A 79 12.08 10.86 -10.12
CA LYS A 79 10.72 11.37 -9.90
C LYS A 79 10.36 12.49 -10.89
N GLY A 80 11.34 13.28 -11.34
CA GLY A 80 11.22 14.37 -12.30
C GLY A 80 11.54 14.00 -13.76
N MET A 81 11.96 12.77 -14.05
CA MET A 81 12.21 12.28 -15.43
C MET A 81 10.93 11.65 -16.00
N PRO A 82 10.50 12.01 -17.21
CA PRO A 82 9.27 11.49 -17.79
C PRO A 82 9.43 10.01 -18.16
N LEU A 83 8.62 9.18 -17.50
CA LEU A 83 7.85 8.05 -18.03
C LEU A 83 8.45 7.02 -19.02
N ALA A 84 9.75 6.94 -19.30
CA ALA A 84 10.28 6.03 -20.33
C ALA A 84 10.28 4.52 -19.98
N ARG A 85 9.57 4.11 -18.92
CA ARG A 85 9.25 2.70 -18.59
C ARG A 85 7.81 2.56 -18.07
N ARG A 86 6.88 3.35 -18.59
CA ARG A 86 5.43 3.12 -18.43
C ARG A 86 4.85 2.67 -19.77
N PRO A 87 3.79 1.84 -19.78
CA PRO A 87 2.98 1.65 -20.99
C PRO A 87 2.60 3.02 -21.58
N PRO A 88 2.40 3.12 -22.90
CA PRO A 88 2.15 4.40 -23.56
C PRO A 88 1.03 5.17 -22.84
N MET A 89 1.26 6.46 -22.63
CA MET A 89 0.37 7.38 -21.91
C MET A 89 -1.14 7.18 -22.16
N PRO A 90 -1.62 6.97 -23.41
CA PRO A 90 -3.04 6.70 -23.66
C PRO A 90 -3.56 5.40 -23.05
N GLU A 91 -2.80 4.29 -23.10
CA GLU A 91 -3.21 3.02 -22.51
C GLU A 91 -3.29 3.11 -20.98
N ARG A 92 -2.34 3.83 -20.37
CA ARG A 92 -2.35 4.06 -18.93
C ARG A 92 -3.50 4.95 -18.50
N LEU A 93 -3.78 6.00 -19.26
CA LEU A 93 -4.90 6.90 -19.00
C LEU A 93 -6.23 6.15 -19.14
N ALA A 94 -6.40 5.39 -20.22
CA ALA A 94 -7.59 4.57 -20.44
C ALA A 94 -7.80 3.54 -19.32
N ARG A 95 -6.73 2.84 -18.91
CA ARG A 95 -6.81 1.89 -17.78
C ARG A 95 -7.19 2.58 -16.48
N LEU A 96 -6.55 3.72 -16.15
CA LEU A 96 -6.84 4.46 -14.94
C LEU A 96 -8.25 5.07 -14.95
N GLN A 97 -8.74 5.52 -16.10
CA GLN A 97 -10.11 6.02 -16.26
C GLN A 97 -11.12 4.90 -16.06
N SER A 98 -10.91 3.74 -16.70
CA SER A 98 -11.76 2.55 -16.52
C SER A 98 -11.76 2.08 -15.07
N GLU A 99 -10.61 2.07 -14.40
CA GLU A 99 -10.52 1.70 -13.00
C GLU A 99 -11.20 2.72 -12.09
N ASN A 100 -11.06 4.02 -12.37
CA ASN A 100 -11.75 5.06 -11.61
C ASN A 100 -13.27 4.96 -11.78
N GLU A 101 -13.74 4.70 -12.99
CA GLU A 101 -15.17 4.54 -13.29
C GLU A 101 -15.75 3.31 -12.60
N ARG A 102 -15.06 2.17 -12.65
CA ARG A 102 -15.45 0.97 -11.89
C ARG A 102 -15.51 1.24 -10.39
N LEU A 103 -14.48 1.90 -9.83
CA LEU A 103 -14.44 2.23 -8.41
C LEU A 103 -15.54 3.21 -8.01
N ARG A 104 -15.93 4.15 -8.89
CA ARG A 104 -17.07 5.04 -8.65
C ARG A 104 -18.38 4.28 -8.61
N GLN A 105 -18.60 3.36 -9.55
CA GLN A 105 -19.79 2.51 -9.57
C GLN A 105 -19.88 1.62 -8.31
N GLU A 106 -18.77 0.99 -7.92
CA GLU A 106 -18.71 0.21 -6.68
C GLU A 106 -19.01 1.07 -5.44
N ASN A 107 -18.49 2.30 -5.41
CA ASN A 107 -18.75 3.25 -4.33
C ASN A 107 -20.23 3.68 -4.29
N GLU A 108 -20.83 4.02 -5.43
CA GLU A 108 -22.26 4.36 -5.53
C GLU A 108 -23.14 3.22 -5.02
N ILE A 109 -22.88 1.98 -5.44
CA ILE A 109 -23.59 0.80 -4.95
C ILE A 109 -23.42 0.66 -3.42
N HIS A 110 -22.22 0.84 -2.89
CA HIS A 110 -21.99 0.78 -1.45
C HIS A 110 -22.71 1.90 -0.69
N LEU A 111 -22.77 3.11 -1.23
CA LEU A 111 -23.52 4.22 -0.64
C LEU A 111 -25.02 3.92 -0.59
N GLU A 112 -25.59 3.39 -1.68
CA GLU A 112 -26.99 2.95 -1.71
C GLU A 112 -27.28 1.86 -0.66
N MET A 113 -26.36 0.91 -0.50
CA MET A 113 -26.45 -0.12 0.54
C MET A 113 -26.42 0.51 1.94
N PHE A 114 -25.51 1.45 2.20
CA PHE A 114 -25.44 2.14 3.49
C PHE A 114 -26.72 2.93 3.79
N VAL A 115 -27.27 3.65 2.82
CA VAL A 115 -28.55 4.38 2.99
C VAL A 115 -29.68 3.42 3.34
N THR A 116 -29.78 2.30 2.62
CA THR A 116 -30.79 1.27 2.86
C THR A 116 -30.65 0.67 4.26
N TRP A 117 -29.42 0.38 4.69
CA TRP A 117 -29.15 -0.14 6.02
C TRP A 117 -29.47 0.86 7.12
N LEU A 118 -29.12 2.13 6.95
CA LEU A 118 -29.44 3.19 7.90
C LEU A 118 -30.96 3.35 8.06
N TYR A 119 -31.71 3.40 6.96
CA TYR A 119 -33.17 3.48 6.98
C TYR A 119 -33.80 2.29 7.71
N ASN A 120 -33.34 1.07 7.39
CA ASN A 120 -33.83 -0.13 8.04
C ASN A 120 -33.47 -0.15 9.53
N ALA A 121 -32.23 0.19 9.88
CA ALA A 121 -31.76 0.24 11.25
C ALA A 121 -32.62 1.19 12.09
N GLN A 122 -32.86 2.41 11.60
CA GLN A 122 -33.74 3.38 12.24
C GLN A 122 -35.16 2.83 12.41
N SER A 123 -35.71 2.17 11.38
CA SER A 123 -37.04 1.55 11.43
C SER A 123 -37.16 0.44 12.48
N TYR A 124 -36.06 -0.26 12.77
CA TYR A 124 -35.96 -1.28 13.82
C TYR A 124 -35.46 -0.72 15.18
N GLY A 125 -35.36 0.61 15.33
CA GLY A 125 -34.98 1.25 16.59
C GLY A 125 -33.48 1.19 16.91
N LEU A 126 -32.64 0.81 15.96
CA LEU A 126 -31.19 0.93 16.08
C LEU A 126 -30.79 2.39 15.85
N ARG A 127 -29.95 2.92 16.73
CA ARG A 127 -29.38 4.26 16.58
C ARG A 127 -28.06 4.21 15.82
N VAL A 128 -27.67 5.34 15.23
CA VAL A 128 -26.43 5.46 14.45
C VAL A 128 -25.20 5.12 15.30
N GLU A 129 -25.21 5.49 16.58
CA GLU A 129 -24.11 5.19 17.50
C GLU A 129 -23.92 3.68 17.69
N ASN A 130 -24.97 2.88 17.55
CA ASN A 130 -24.88 1.42 17.62
C ASN A 130 -24.26 0.81 16.36
N LEU A 131 -24.36 1.50 15.22
CA LEU A 131 -23.79 1.07 13.94
C LEU A 131 -22.31 1.48 13.80
N GLU A 132 -21.95 2.61 14.42
CA GLU A 132 -20.59 3.16 14.44
C GLU A 132 -19.73 2.63 15.60
N ALA A 133 -20.36 2.01 16.59
CA ALA A 133 -19.65 1.38 17.71
C ALA A 133 -18.61 0.37 17.21
N GLU A 134 -17.51 0.25 17.96
CA GLU A 134 -16.49 -0.77 17.69
C GLU A 134 -17.14 -2.14 17.54
N LEU A 135 -16.67 -2.91 16.55
CA LEU A 135 -17.13 -4.28 16.37
C LEU A 135 -16.98 -5.02 17.69
N LEU A 136 -18.08 -5.63 18.14
CA LEU A 136 -18.06 -6.55 19.25
C LEU A 136 -16.91 -7.55 19.05
N PRO A 137 -16.15 -7.87 20.12
CA PRO A 137 -15.01 -8.77 20.04
C PRO A 137 -15.41 -10.05 19.31
N ALA A 138 -14.60 -10.43 18.31
CA ALA A 138 -14.85 -11.46 17.30
C ALA A 138 -16.02 -12.39 17.61
N GLY A 139 -17.22 -11.98 17.19
CA GLY A 139 -18.30 -12.92 16.94
C GLY A 139 -17.92 -13.87 15.80
N PRO A 140 -18.65 -14.98 15.62
CA PRO A 140 -18.39 -15.95 14.55
C PRO A 140 -18.24 -15.25 13.20
N ASP A 141 -17.37 -15.80 12.34
CA ASP A 141 -16.89 -15.16 11.12
C ASP A 141 -18.05 -14.58 10.29
N ARG A 142 -17.84 -13.44 9.62
CA ARG A 142 -18.92 -12.77 8.85
C ARG A 142 -19.50 -13.67 7.75
N SER A 143 -18.71 -14.65 7.29
CA SER A 143 -19.13 -15.76 6.42
C SER A 143 -20.22 -16.63 7.07
N ASP A 144 -20.10 -16.93 8.36
CA ASP A 144 -21.02 -17.73 9.15
C ASP A 144 -22.39 -17.08 9.30
N ILE A 145 -22.48 -15.74 9.33
CA ILE A 145 -23.76 -15.04 9.52
C ILE A 145 -24.70 -15.28 8.34
N LYS A 146 -24.21 -15.16 7.11
CA LYS A 146 -25.02 -15.42 5.90
C LYS A 146 -25.48 -16.87 5.85
N GLU A 147 -24.57 -17.81 6.13
CA GLU A 147 -24.89 -19.24 6.16
C GLU A 147 -25.93 -19.57 7.25
N ARG A 148 -25.81 -18.99 8.44
CA ARG A 148 -26.78 -19.20 9.53
C ARG A 148 -28.16 -18.65 9.19
N VAL A 149 -28.23 -17.50 8.52
CA VAL A 149 -29.52 -16.93 8.04
C VAL A 149 -30.14 -17.84 6.97
N LEU A 150 -29.35 -18.34 6.03
CA LEU A 150 -29.81 -19.28 5.00
C LEU A 150 -30.31 -20.60 5.63
N GLN A 151 -29.52 -21.19 6.52
CA GLN A 151 -29.88 -22.41 7.24
C GLN A 151 -31.14 -22.21 8.10
N ALA A 152 -31.31 -21.04 8.74
CA ALA A 152 -32.52 -20.73 9.50
C ALA A 152 -33.76 -20.69 8.60
N ARG A 153 -33.67 -20.09 7.41
CA ARG A 153 -34.75 -20.08 6.40
C ARG A 153 -35.06 -21.48 5.89
N GLU A 154 -34.05 -22.30 5.62
CA GLU A 154 -34.22 -23.68 5.18
C GLU A 154 -34.89 -24.55 6.26
N ARG A 155 -34.48 -24.41 7.52
CA ARG A 155 -35.13 -25.09 8.65
C ARG A 155 -36.60 -24.71 8.79
N GLN A 156 -36.95 -23.43 8.60
CA GLN A 156 -38.34 -22.99 8.59
C GLN A 156 -39.13 -23.59 7.42
N ARG A 157 -38.52 -23.66 6.23
CA ARG A 157 -39.12 -24.30 5.04
C ARG A 157 -39.36 -25.79 5.28
N GLN A 158 -38.38 -26.50 5.83
CA GLN A 158 -38.48 -27.93 6.16
C GLN A 158 -39.55 -28.18 7.22
N LYS A 159 -39.59 -27.40 8.31
CA LYS A 159 -40.67 -27.50 9.32
C LYS A 159 -42.06 -27.30 8.71
N ARG A 160 -42.22 -26.33 7.80
CA ARG A 160 -43.48 -26.11 7.08
C ARG A 160 -43.87 -27.30 6.21
N LEU A 161 -42.92 -27.86 5.46
CA LEU A 161 -43.16 -29.02 4.60
C LEU A 161 -43.48 -30.27 5.42
N GLN A 162 -42.76 -30.51 6.50
CA GLN A 162 -43.00 -31.62 7.41
C GLN A 162 -44.37 -31.51 8.08
N TYR A 163 -44.77 -30.30 8.51
CA TYR A 163 -46.11 -30.05 9.03
C TYR A 163 -47.20 -30.34 7.98
N GLN A 164 -46.98 -29.94 6.72
CA GLN A 164 -47.91 -30.25 5.63
C GLN A 164 -48.01 -31.75 5.37
N GLN A 165 -46.89 -32.47 5.37
CA GLN A 165 -46.85 -33.92 5.20
C GLN A 165 -47.58 -34.64 6.33
N GLN A 166 -47.28 -34.32 7.59
CA GLN A 166 -47.98 -34.89 8.74
C GLN A 166 -49.50 -34.62 8.69
N ARG A 167 -49.91 -33.44 8.18
CA ARG A 167 -51.33 -33.12 8.02
C ARG A 167 -52.00 -33.97 6.94
N LEU A 168 -51.31 -34.25 5.84
CA LEU A 168 -51.79 -35.11 4.77
C LEU A 168 -51.86 -36.58 5.21
N GLU A 169 -50.86 -37.07 5.94
CA GLU A 169 -50.83 -38.43 6.49
C GLU A 169 -51.94 -38.65 7.52
N ARG A 170 -52.19 -37.67 8.40
CA ARG A 170 -53.33 -37.74 9.34
C ARG A 170 -54.67 -37.81 8.60
N ARG A 171 -54.81 -37.09 7.49
CA ARG A 171 -56.01 -37.16 6.63
C ARG A 171 -56.13 -38.51 5.91
N SER A 172 -55.04 -39.06 5.37
CA SER A 172 -55.07 -40.35 4.65
C SER A 172 -55.32 -41.52 5.61
N ASN A 173 -54.72 -41.52 6.80
CA ASN A 173 -54.94 -42.54 7.83
C ASN A 173 -56.36 -42.49 8.40
N SER A 174 -56.94 -41.29 8.58
CA SER A 174 -58.35 -41.13 8.96
C SER A 174 -59.32 -41.64 7.88
N SER A 175 -58.99 -41.47 6.60
CA SER A 175 -59.79 -41.99 5.48
C SER A 175 -59.72 -43.52 5.39
N ARG A 176 -58.52 -44.10 5.56
CA ARG A 176 -58.32 -45.56 5.62
C ARG A 176 -59.04 -46.23 6.79
N ALA A 177 -59.05 -45.60 7.97
CA ALA A 177 -59.76 -46.11 9.14
C ALA A 177 -61.31 -46.09 8.98
N SER A 178 -61.86 -45.20 8.15
CA SER A 178 -63.29 -45.14 7.85
C SER A 178 -63.74 -46.14 6.78
N SER A 179 -62.83 -46.74 6.02
CA SER A 179 -63.11 -47.70 4.94
C SER A 179 -63.04 -49.18 5.40
N HIS A 180 -62.79 -49.43 6.69
CA HIS A 180 -62.72 -50.76 7.31
C HIS A 180 -63.78 -50.95 8.42
N ARG A 181 -64.81 -50.10 8.45
CA ARG A 181 -66.06 -50.29 9.21
C ARG A 181 -67.20 -50.48 8.22
#